data_AF-A0A1Q3MJG1-F1
#
_entry.id   AF-A0A1Q3MJG1-F1
#
_cell.length_a   1.000
_cell.length_b   1.000
_cell.length_c   1.000
_cell.angle_alpha   90.00
_cell.angle_beta   90.00
_cell.angle_gamma   90.00
#
_symmetry.space_group_name_H-M   'P 1'
#
loop_
_entity.id
_entity.type
_entity.pdbx_description
1 polymer ?
#
loop_
_entity_poly.entity_id
_entity_poly.type
_entity_poly.pdbx_seq_one_letter_code
_entity_poly.pdbx_strand_id
1 'polypeptide(L)'
;MARPSSAVFHAAQDRVSAALRRATDELGRGDIDVDQWGDLVNEVLQDAHGDAWSLGRRRAGVDGARNDDDDFLGRGIADQEMSDFFGDFIDRVAEGDPRYVDADGNLRLSNINARLDMYAHRMRGTANESFVLNSPRLSTFIWRLGDAEHCDDCIAMAADSPYTADNLWTYPGAGETECLTHCKCVVVRWQDGVTGFRPK
;
A
#
# COMPACT_ATOMS: atom_id res chain seq x y z
N MET A 1 -9.11 1.43 -22.88
CA MET A 1 -7.70 1.92 -22.93
C MET A 1 -6.74 0.77 -22.65
N ALA A 2 -5.42 0.93 -22.83
CA ALA A 2 -4.46 -0.10 -22.39
C ALA A 2 -4.45 -0.20 -20.86
N ARG A 3 -4.54 -1.41 -20.31
CA ARG A 3 -4.50 -1.64 -18.85
C ARG A 3 -3.16 -1.17 -18.28
N PRO A 4 -3.13 -0.44 -17.15
CA PRO A 4 -1.88 0.01 -16.54
C PRO A 4 -0.96 -1.17 -16.22
N SER A 5 0.34 -1.01 -16.45
CA SER A 5 1.35 -2.04 -16.17
C SER A 5 1.89 -1.92 -14.74
N SER A 6 2.61 -2.93 -14.26
CA SER A 6 3.33 -2.84 -12.99
C SER A 6 4.36 -1.71 -12.98
N ALA A 7 4.99 -1.40 -14.12
CA ALA A 7 5.91 -0.26 -14.22
C ALA A 7 5.23 1.09 -13.97
N VAL A 8 3.99 1.27 -14.46
CA VAL A 8 3.20 2.50 -14.19
C VAL A 8 2.89 2.62 -12.70
N PHE A 9 2.50 1.51 -12.07
CA PHE A 9 2.25 1.47 -10.62
C PHE A 9 3.52 1.72 -9.81
N HIS A 10 4.64 1.09 -10.17
CA HIS A 10 5.93 1.28 -9.50
C HIS A 10 6.41 2.72 -9.54
N ALA A 11 6.23 3.41 -10.67
CA ALA A 11 6.52 4.83 -10.79
C ALA A 11 5.61 5.70 -9.90
N ALA A 12 4.35 5.31 -9.67
CA ALA A 12 3.47 5.99 -8.71
C ALA A 12 3.98 5.80 -7.28
N GLN A 13 4.30 4.56 -6.91
CA GLN A 13 4.88 4.24 -5.60
C GLN A 13 6.22 4.97 -5.36
N ASP A 14 7.09 5.11 -6.38
CA ASP A 14 8.34 5.88 -6.27
C ASP A 14 8.10 7.36 -5.96
N ARG A 15 7.07 7.97 -6.58
CA ARG A 15 6.70 9.36 -6.29
C ARG A 15 6.23 9.53 -4.85
N VAL A 16 5.45 8.58 -4.35
CA VAL A 16 4.96 8.58 -2.96
C VAL A 16 6.12 8.42 -1.99
N SER A 17 6.98 7.41 -2.14
CA SER A 17 8.18 7.26 -1.30
C SER A 17 9.06 8.52 -1.32
N ALA A 18 9.22 9.17 -2.47
CA ALA A 18 9.96 10.43 -2.56
C ALA A 18 9.25 11.59 -1.85
N ALA A 19 7.92 11.67 -1.87
CA ALA A 19 7.16 12.69 -1.15
C ALA A 19 7.25 12.50 0.37
N LEU A 20 7.10 11.26 0.84
CA LEU A 20 7.26 10.90 2.25
C LEU A 20 8.65 11.27 2.78
N ARG A 21 9.70 10.95 2.01
CA ARG A 21 11.08 11.32 2.36
C ARG A 21 11.29 12.82 2.43
N ARG A 22 10.71 13.60 1.51
CA ARG A 22 10.78 15.07 1.57
C ARG A 22 10.14 15.62 2.84
N ALA A 23 8.96 15.13 3.23
CA ALA A 23 8.31 15.53 4.48
C ALA A 23 9.18 15.17 5.70
N THR A 24 9.78 13.98 5.73
CA THR A 24 10.70 13.61 6.81
C THR A 24 11.99 14.44 6.82
N ASP A 25 12.51 14.85 5.66
CA ASP A 25 13.66 15.74 5.58
C ASP A 25 13.33 17.15 6.09
N GLU A 26 12.11 17.66 5.83
CA GLU A 26 11.60 18.92 6.39
C GLU A 26 11.49 18.85 7.91
N LEU A 27 10.93 17.76 8.44
CA LEU A 27 10.89 17.48 9.88
C LEU A 27 12.32 17.43 10.47
N GLY A 28 13.24 16.73 9.80
CA GLY A 28 14.63 16.58 10.25
C GLY A 28 15.42 17.89 10.27
N ARG A 29 15.06 18.87 9.43
CA ARG A 29 15.64 20.23 9.47
C ARG A 29 14.97 21.15 10.50
N GLY A 30 13.85 20.72 11.08
CA GLY A 30 13.01 21.56 11.94
C GLY A 30 12.22 22.62 11.16
N ASP A 31 12.02 22.42 9.85
CA ASP A 31 11.19 23.30 9.01
C ASP A 31 9.70 23.14 9.36
N ILE A 32 9.33 21.95 9.85
CA ILE A 32 7.99 21.58 10.32
C ILE A 32 8.10 20.81 11.65
N ASP A 33 7.06 20.85 12.46
CA ASP A 33 6.94 20.01 13.66
C ASP A 33 6.32 18.63 13.36
N VAL A 34 6.21 17.78 14.40
CA VAL A 34 5.72 16.40 14.25
C VAL A 34 4.24 16.36 13.85
N ASP A 35 3.42 17.30 14.31
CA ASP A 35 2.00 17.36 13.96
C ASP A 35 1.82 17.73 12.48
N GLN A 36 2.52 18.78 12.03
CA GLN A 36 2.56 19.18 10.63
C GLN A 36 3.10 18.09 9.72
N TRP A 37 4.15 17.37 10.15
CA TRP A 37 4.67 16.22 9.42
C TRP A 37 3.64 15.08 9.33
N GLY A 38 2.94 14.78 10.42
CA GLY A 38 1.88 13.77 10.46
C GLY A 38 0.75 14.10 9.47
N ASP A 39 0.29 15.34 9.45
CA ASP A 39 -0.72 15.84 8.51
C ASP A 39 -0.27 15.71 7.05
N LEU A 40 0.96 16.16 6.73
CA LEU A 40 1.51 16.08 5.38
C LEU A 40 1.68 14.63 4.90
N VAL A 41 2.17 13.74 5.77
CA VAL A 41 2.28 12.32 5.43
C VAL A 41 0.91 11.71 5.20
N ASN A 42 -0.08 12.01 6.06
CA ASN A 42 -1.43 11.48 5.90
C ASN A 42 -2.08 11.96 4.59
N GLU A 43 -1.92 13.24 4.23
CA GLU A 43 -2.41 13.78 2.95
C GLU A 43 -1.79 13.03 1.75
N VAL A 44 -0.47 12.80 1.80
CA VAL A 44 0.23 12.03 0.76
C VAL A 44 -0.31 10.60 0.68
N LEU A 45 -0.58 9.93 1.82
CA LEU A 45 -1.11 8.57 1.85
C LEU A 45 -2.57 8.50 1.34
N GLN A 46 -3.42 9.46 1.70
CA GLN A 46 -4.78 9.56 1.18
C GLN A 46 -4.80 9.68 -0.36
N ASP A 47 -3.97 10.56 -0.91
CA ASP A 47 -3.84 10.72 -2.37
C ASP A 47 -3.27 9.46 -3.02
N ALA A 48 -2.25 8.88 -2.42
CA ALA A 48 -1.60 7.66 -2.89
C ALA A 48 -2.56 6.47 -2.99
N HIS A 49 -3.41 6.27 -1.99
CA HIS A 49 -4.41 5.20 -1.99
C HIS A 49 -5.50 5.44 -3.04
N GLY A 50 -5.90 6.68 -3.29
CA GLY A 50 -6.82 7.03 -4.39
C GLY A 50 -6.20 6.72 -5.76
N ASP A 51 -4.94 7.08 -5.97
CA ASP A 51 -4.18 6.73 -7.17
C ASP A 51 -4.08 5.21 -7.36
N ALA A 52 -3.72 4.48 -6.29
CA ALA A 52 -3.63 3.03 -6.28
C ALA A 52 -4.96 2.36 -6.61
N TRP A 53 -6.06 2.83 -6.03
CA TRP A 53 -7.40 2.33 -6.30
C TRP A 53 -7.79 2.54 -7.77
N SER A 54 -7.55 3.75 -8.29
CA SER A 54 -7.81 4.06 -9.71
C SER A 54 -7.01 3.15 -10.65
N LEU A 55 -5.73 2.89 -10.32
CA LEU A 55 -4.88 1.97 -11.07
C LEU A 55 -5.43 0.53 -11.05
N GLY A 56 -5.89 0.04 -9.89
CA GLY A 56 -6.53 -1.26 -9.73
C GLY A 56 -7.78 -1.43 -10.56
N ARG A 57 -8.70 -0.47 -10.48
CA ARG A 57 -9.94 -0.43 -11.24
C ARG A 57 -9.70 -0.48 -12.74
N ARG A 58 -8.77 0.35 -13.24
CA ARG A 58 -8.37 0.34 -14.67
C ARG A 58 -7.68 -0.96 -15.07
N ARG A 59 -6.89 -1.56 -14.16
CA ARG A 59 -6.28 -2.89 -14.38
C ARG A 59 -7.35 -3.96 -14.56
N ALA A 60 -8.45 -3.88 -13.81
CA ALA A 60 -9.56 -4.82 -13.92
C ALA A 60 -10.30 -4.72 -15.26
N GLY A 61 -10.20 -3.57 -15.93
CA GLY A 61 -10.82 -3.28 -17.22
C GLY A 61 -11.91 -2.21 -17.18
N VAL A 62 -12.10 -1.54 -16.04
CA VAL A 62 -13.01 -0.40 -15.92
C VAL A 62 -12.28 0.86 -16.37
N ASP A 63 -12.60 1.34 -17.57
CA ASP A 63 -11.99 2.52 -18.16
C ASP A 63 -12.39 3.81 -17.41
N GLY A 64 -11.55 4.84 -17.50
CA GLY A 64 -11.79 6.17 -16.91
C GLY A 64 -10.55 6.76 -16.25
N ALA A 65 -10.57 8.07 -16.03
CA ALA A 65 -9.61 8.74 -15.16
C ALA A 65 -9.93 8.44 -13.68
N ARG A 66 -9.04 8.89 -12.78
CA ARG A 66 -9.32 8.94 -11.33
C ARG A 66 -10.55 9.81 -11.08
N ASN A 67 -11.39 9.41 -10.13
CA ASN A 67 -12.65 10.08 -9.81
C ASN A 67 -12.90 10.12 -8.30
N ASP A 68 -14.00 10.75 -7.90
CA ASP A 68 -14.37 10.96 -6.49
C ASP A 68 -14.58 9.64 -5.72
N ASP A 69 -15.02 8.56 -6.40
CA ASP A 69 -15.16 7.24 -5.75
C ASP A 69 -13.78 6.64 -5.42
N ASP A 70 -12.81 6.77 -6.33
CA ASP A 70 -11.43 6.34 -6.07
C ASP A 70 -10.85 7.13 -4.88
N ASP A 71 -11.12 8.43 -4.79
CA ASP A 71 -10.67 9.30 -3.69
C ASP A 71 -11.33 8.95 -2.36
N PHE A 72 -12.65 8.71 -2.38
CA PHE A 72 -13.40 8.33 -1.18
C PHE A 72 -12.88 7.02 -0.60
N LEU A 73 -12.67 6.00 -1.44
CA LEU A 73 -12.15 4.70 -1.02
C LEU A 73 -10.69 4.80 -0.58
N GLY A 74 -9.87 5.56 -1.30
CA GLY A 74 -8.48 5.80 -0.94
C GLY A 74 -8.33 6.47 0.43
N ARG A 75 -9.14 7.49 0.71
CA ARG A 75 -9.19 8.15 2.03
C ARG A 75 -9.63 7.20 3.12
N GLY A 76 -10.66 6.39 2.90
CA GLY A 76 -11.11 5.40 3.88
C GLY A 76 -10.01 4.42 4.29
N ILE A 77 -9.16 4.00 3.35
CA ILE A 77 -8.02 3.11 3.63
C ILE A 77 -6.93 3.85 4.42
N ALA A 78 -6.59 5.08 4.03
CA ALA A 78 -5.62 5.89 4.77
C ALA A 78 -6.11 6.21 6.19
N ASP A 79 -7.40 6.50 6.37
CA ASP A 79 -7.99 6.78 7.68
C ASP A 79 -7.98 5.53 8.58
N GLN A 80 -8.19 4.34 8.01
CA GLN A 80 -7.99 3.08 8.72
C GLN A 80 -6.51 2.90 9.14
N GLU A 81 -5.56 3.15 8.23
CA GLU A 81 -4.13 3.12 8.54
C GLU A 81 -3.77 4.10 9.67
N MET A 82 -4.32 5.32 9.62
CA MET A 82 -4.19 6.34 10.66
C MET A 82 -4.67 5.82 12.01
N SER A 83 -5.89 5.27 12.06
CA SER A 83 -6.46 4.74 13.30
C SER A 83 -5.68 3.54 13.86
N ASP A 84 -5.26 2.61 13.00
CA ASP A 84 -4.74 1.33 13.46
C ASP A 84 -3.24 1.38 13.79
N PHE A 85 -2.45 2.19 13.06
CA PHE A 85 -1.00 2.12 13.12
C PHE A 85 -0.28 3.47 13.00
N PHE A 86 -0.73 4.35 12.12
CA PHE A 86 0.01 5.56 11.78
C PHE A 86 -0.10 6.64 12.87
N GLY A 87 -1.24 6.76 13.56
CA GLY A 87 -1.39 7.62 14.74
C GLY A 87 -0.41 7.28 15.87
N ASP A 88 -0.37 6.01 16.31
CA ASP A 88 0.61 5.54 17.32
C ASP A 88 2.06 5.73 16.86
N PHE A 89 2.33 5.68 15.55
CA PHE A 89 3.64 6.00 15.04
C PHE A 89 3.99 7.49 15.19
N ILE A 90 3.07 8.40 14.86
CA ILE A 90 3.25 9.85 15.07
C ILE A 90 3.51 10.14 16.55
N ASP A 91 2.66 9.60 17.44
CA ASP A 91 2.78 9.77 18.89
C ASP A 91 4.17 9.34 19.39
N ARG A 92 4.65 8.17 18.93
CA ARG A 92 6.00 7.68 19.30
C ARG A 92 7.14 8.57 18.82
N VAL A 93 6.99 9.20 17.65
CA VAL A 93 7.99 10.18 17.18
C VAL A 93 7.96 11.42 18.08
N ALA A 94 6.77 11.92 18.41
CA ALA A 94 6.58 13.09 19.28
C ALA A 94 7.08 12.86 20.71
N GLU A 95 6.85 11.66 21.25
CA GLU A 95 7.25 11.27 22.61
C GLU A 95 8.74 10.97 22.76
N GLY A 96 9.50 10.95 21.65
CA GLY A 96 10.93 10.67 21.69
C GLY A 96 11.27 9.19 21.85
N ASP A 97 10.45 8.28 21.30
CA ASP A 97 10.72 6.84 21.36
C ASP A 97 12.14 6.54 20.84
N PRO A 98 12.96 5.75 21.57
CA PRO A 98 14.37 5.53 21.23
C PRO A 98 14.59 4.82 19.88
N ARG A 99 13.53 4.25 19.28
CA ARG A 99 13.55 3.74 17.90
C ARG A 99 13.63 4.86 16.87
N TYR A 100 13.08 6.03 17.16
CA TYR A 100 12.96 7.16 16.23
C TYR A 100 13.74 8.40 16.67
N VAL A 101 14.15 8.47 17.94
CA VAL A 101 14.94 9.57 18.49
C VAL A 101 16.15 9.00 19.21
N ASP A 102 17.31 9.66 19.14
CA ASP A 102 18.50 9.26 19.88
C ASP A 102 18.57 9.88 21.29
N ALA A 103 19.61 9.54 22.06
CA ALA A 103 19.76 10.00 23.44
C ALA A 103 19.97 11.53 23.56
N ASP A 104 20.38 12.18 22.46
CA ASP A 104 20.62 13.62 22.39
C ASP A 104 19.37 14.37 21.87
N GLY A 105 18.28 13.66 21.58
CA GLY A 105 17.03 14.22 21.06
C GLY A 105 17.01 14.38 19.54
N ASN A 106 17.99 13.85 18.79
CA ASN A 106 17.98 13.94 17.33
C ASN A 106 17.12 12.85 16.71
N LEU A 107 16.40 13.22 15.64
CA LEU A 107 15.59 12.27 14.88
C LEU A 107 16.45 11.27 14.10
N ARG A 108 16.11 9.99 14.22
CA ARG A 108 16.65 8.89 13.42
C ARG A 108 15.90 8.79 12.10
N LEU A 109 16.16 9.73 11.19
CA LEU A 109 15.43 9.87 9.91
C LEU A 109 15.42 8.59 9.08
N SER A 110 16.48 7.77 9.12
CA SER A 110 16.51 6.48 8.43
C SER A 110 15.46 5.50 8.95
N ASN A 111 15.23 5.46 10.27
CA ASN A 111 14.23 4.59 10.88
C ASN A 111 12.81 5.07 10.61
N ILE A 112 12.60 6.39 10.65
CA ILE A 112 11.32 7.01 10.28
C ILE A 112 10.99 6.70 8.81
N ASN A 113 11.94 6.91 7.90
CA ASN A 113 11.77 6.60 6.47
C ASN A 113 11.53 5.11 6.22
N ALA A 114 12.24 4.22 6.92
CA ALA A 114 12.02 2.78 6.79
C ALA A 114 10.60 2.37 7.21
N ARG A 115 10.03 3.03 8.25
CA ARG A 115 8.64 2.83 8.65
C ARG A 115 7.68 3.40 7.62
N LEU A 116 7.95 4.58 7.07
CA LEU A 116 7.13 5.21 6.02
C LEU A 116 7.09 4.39 4.73
N ASP A 117 8.18 3.72 4.37
CA ASP A 117 8.23 2.83 3.21
C ASP A 117 7.22 1.66 3.35
N MET A 118 6.86 1.24 4.57
CA MET A 118 5.80 0.23 4.76
C MET A 118 4.42 0.71 4.31
N TYR A 119 4.06 1.97 4.59
CA TYR A 119 2.79 2.57 4.14
C TYR A 119 2.78 2.76 2.62
N ALA A 120 3.89 3.22 2.04
CA ALA A 120 4.04 3.28 0.58
C ALA A 120 3.92 1.89 -0.08
N HIS A 121 4.42 0.83 0.55
CA HIS A 121 4.28 -0.54 0.07
C HIS A 121 2.83 -1.05 0.15
N ARG A 122 2.05 -0.60 1.15
CA ARG A 122 0.63 -0.98 1.33
C ARG A 122 -0.25 -0.56 0.16
N MET A 123 0.13 0.50 -0.58
CA MET A 123 -0.55 0.91 -1.83
C MET A 123 -0.74 -0.25 -2.82
N ARG A 124 0.16 -1.25 -2.83
CA ARG A 124 0.01 -2.40 -3.72
C ARG A 124 -1.17 -3.28 -3.31
N GLY A 125 -1.41 -3.43 -2.00
CA GLY A 125 -2.61 -4.07 -1.47
C GLY A 125 -3.87 -3.37 -1.98
N THR A 126 -3.96 -2.05 -1.78
CA THR A 126 -5.07 -1.20 -2.26
C THR A 126 -5.33 -1.35 -3.76
N ALA A 127 -4.28 -1.33 -4.58
CA ALA A 127 -4.42 -1.50 -6.02
C ALA A 127 -4.87 -2.92 -6.41
N ASN A 128 -4.44 -3.94 -5.67
CA ASN A 128 -4.84 -5.33 -5.90
C ASN A 128 -6.26 -5.62 -5.40
N GLU A 129 -6.67 -5.01 -4.30
CA GLU A 129 -8.05 -5.00 -3.80
C GLU A 129 -8.99 -4.43 -4.86
N SER A 130 -8.71 -3.21 -5.32
CA SER A 130 -9.50 -2.56 -6.35
C SER A 130 -9.53 -3.38 -7.66
N PHE A 131 -8.42 -4.03 -8.03
CA PHE A 131 -8.39 -4.94 -9.17
C PHE A 131 -9.36 -6.13 -9.01
N VAL A 132 -9.43 -6.72 -7.82
CA VAL A 132 -10.33 -7.85 -7.53
C VAL A 132 -11.78 -7.38 -7.51
N LEU A 133 -12.09 -6.32 -6.76
CA LEU A 133 -13.46 -5.82 -6.57
C LEU A 133 -14.08 -5.26 -7.84
N ASN A 134 -13.27 -4.70 -8.75
CA ASN A 134 -13.73 -4.17 -10.04
C ASN A 134 -13.64 -5.17 -11.21
N SER A 135 -13.21 -6.40 -10.95
CA SER A 135 -13.26 -7.46 -11.96
C SER A 135 -14.71 -7.93 -12.18
N PRO A 136 -15.02 -8.59 -13.31
CA PRO A 136 -16.36 -9.15 -13.53
C PRO A 136 -16.80 -10.02 -12.36
N ARG A 137 -18.07 -9.92 -11.94
CA ARG A 137 -18.60 -10.55 -10.71
C ARG A 137 -18.29 -12.06 -10.56
N LEU A 138 -18.28 -12.81 -11.66
CA LEU A 138 -18.01 -14.26 -11.66
C LEU A 138 -16.52 -14.60 -11.85
N SER A 139 -15.64 -13.60 -11.74
CA SER A 139 -14.20 -13.81 -11.80
C SER A 139 -13.73 -14.62 -10.61
N THR A 140 -12.69 -15.40 -10.85
CA THR A 140 -11.99 -16.13 -9.81
C THR A 140 -10.51 -15.80 -9.87
N PHE A 141 -9.84 -15.89 -8.73
CA PHE A 141 -8.48 -15.41 -8.55
C PHE A 141 -7.60 -16.52 -8.01
N ILE A 142 -6.46 -16.71 -8.64
CA ILE A 142 -5.39 -17.57 -8.14
C ILE A 142 -4.39 -16.70 -7.41
N TRP A 143 -4.15 -17.02 -6.14
CA TRP A 143 -3.00 -16.52 -5.41
C TRP A 143 -1.76 -17.27 -5.87
N ARG A 144 -0.85 -16.57 -6.55
CA ARG A 144 0.36 -17.17 -7.10
C ARG A 144 1.59 -16.68 -6.35
N LEU A 145 2.35 -17.63 -5.83
CA LEU A 145 3.65 -17.40 -5.21
C LEU A 145 4.66 -16.87 -6.24
N GLY A 146 5.47 -15.89 -5.81
CA GLY A 146 6.61 -15.38 -6.57
C GLY A 146 7.88 -16.20 -6.36
N ASP A 147 8.97 -15.79 -6.99
CA ASP A 147 10.30 -16.40 -6.80
C ASP A 147 10.99 -15.80 -5.55
N ALA A 148 10.60 -16.31 -4.38
CA ALA A 148 11.10 -15.91 -3.06
C ALA A 148 10.72 -16.97 -2.02
N GLU A 149 11.25 -16.85 -0.81
CA GLU A 149 10.68 -17.53 0.36
C GLU A 149 9.31 -16.91 0.71
N HIS A 150 8.38 -17.74 1.18
CA HIS A 150 7.01 -17.34 1.49
C HIS A 150 6.64 -17.79 2.91
N CYS A 151 5.85 -16.98 3.60
CA CYS A 151 5.28 -17.36 4.89
C CYS A 151 4.18 -18.42 4.74
N ASP A 152 3.78 -19.01 5.86
CA ASP A 152 2.74 -20.05 5.90
C ASP A 152 1.40 -19.54 5.37
N ASP A 153 1.02 -18.29 5.67
CA ASP A 153 -0.19 -17.67 5.12
C ASP A 153 -0.16 -17.63 3.59
N CYS A 154 0.97 -17.24 2.98
CA CYS A 154 1.08 -17.15 1.53
C CYS A 154 0.97 -18.54 0.89
N ILE A 155 1.55 -19.56 1.51
CA ILE A 155 1.49 -20.95 1.06
C ILE A 155 0.05 -21.48 1.15
N ALA A 156 -0.63 -21.24 2.28
CA ALA A 156 -2.02 -21.61 2.49
C ALA A 156 -2.93 -20.92 1.44
N MET A 157 -2.75 -19.61 1.23
CA MET A 157 -3.49 -18.85 0.23
C MET A 157 -3.31 -19.40 -1.19
N ALA A 158 -2.09 -19.81 -1.55
CA ALA A 158 -1.82 -20.42 -2.83
C ALA A 158 -2.51 -21.79 -2.98
N ALA A 159 -2.51 -22.61 -1.92
CA ALA A 159 -3.09 -23.94 -1.91
C ALA A 159 -4.63 -23.92 -1.99
N ASP A 160 -5.27 -22.94 -1.35
CA ASP A 160 -6.73 -22.81 -1.26
C ASP A 160 -7.37 -22.10 -2.47
N SER A 161 -6.56 -21.66 -3.43
CA SER A 161 -7.04 -21.10 -4.70
C SER A 161 -7.87 -22.12 -5.50
N PRO A 162 -8.91 -21.70 -6.26
CA PRO A 162 -9.28 -20.32 -6.59
C PRO A 162 -10.25 -19.64 -5.60
N TYR A 163 -10.11 -18.32 -5.49
CA TYR A 163 -11.01 -17.45 -4.74
C TYR A 163 -12.02 -16.71 -5.63
N THR A 164 -13.16 -16.33 -5.07
CA THR A 164 -14.02 -15.25 -5.59
C THR A 164 -13.64 -13.93 -4.91
N ALA A 165 -14.20 -12.80 -5.35
CA ALA A 165 -14.04 -11.54 -4.63
C ALA A 165 -14.59 -11.60 -3.19
N ASP A 166 -15.63 -12.42 -2.95
CA ASP A 166 -16.32 -12.51 -1.66
C ASP A 166 -15.57 -13.34 -0.61
N ASN A 167 -14.67 -14.26 -1.03
CA ASN A 167 -13.96 -15.16 -0.10
C ASN A 167 -12.43 -14.95 -0.10
N LEU A 168 -11.92 -14.00 -0.90
CA LEU A 168 -10.53 -13.58 -0.83
C LEU A 168 -10.39 -12.56 0.31
N TRP A 169 -9.91 -13.00 1.47
CA TRP A 169 -9.88 -12.18 2.69
C TRP A 169 -8.76 -11.13 2.72
N THR A 170 -7.70 -11.30 1.92
CA THR A 170 -6.57 -10.35 1.83
C THR A 170 -6.01 -10.27 0.42
N TYR A 171 -5.15 -9.28 0.15
CA TYR A 171 -4.54 -9.02 -1.14
C TYR A 171 -3.01 -8.96 -1.02
N PRO A 172 -2.24 -9.38 -2.05
CA PRO A 172 -0.79 -9.27 -2.02
C PRO A 172 -0.34 -7.83 -1.82
N GLY A 173 0.40 -7.57 -0.74
CA GLY A 173 0.85 -6.24 -0.33
C GLY A 173 -0.07 -5.50 0.63
N ALA A 174 -1.21 -6.07 1.05
CA ALA A 174 -2.15 -5.42 1.98
C ALA A 174 -1.64 -5.31 3.42
N GLY A 175 -0.68 -6.14 3.82
CA GLY A 175 -0.11 -6.10 5.17
C GLY A 175 -0.69 -7.13 6.15
N GLU A 176 -1.67 -7.93 5.75
CA GLU A 176 -2.41 -8.81 6.67
C GLU A 176 -1.84 -10.23 6.79
N THR A 177 -0.96 -10.63 5.87
CA THR A 177 -0.17 -11.87 5.99
C THR A 177 1.08 -11.65 6.85
N GLU A 178 1.71 -12.70 7.37
CA GLU A 178 3.00 -12.64 8.07
C GLU A 178 4.13 -11.91 7.29
N CYS A 179 4.10 -11.94 5.94
CA CYS A 179 5.03 -11.18 5.11
C CYS A 179 4.77 -9.65 5.10
N LEU A 180 3.71 -9.19 5.77
CA LEU A 180 3.24 -7.81 5.77
C LEU A 180 3.10 -7.28 4.32
N THR A 181 3.65 -6.11 4.03
CA THR A 181 3.58 -5.47 2.71
C THR A 181 4.65 -5.98 1.73
N HIS A 182 5.55 -6.87 2.17
CA HIS A 182 6.73 -7.33 1.43
C HIS A 182 6.53 -8.63 0.63
N CYS A 183 5.36 -9.27 0.71
CA CYS A 183 5.13 -10.56 0.04
C CYS A 183 5.41 -10.48 -1.48
N LYS A 184 6.01 -11.52 -2.05
CA LYS A 184 6.28 -11.56 -3.51
C LYS A 184 5.16 -12.19 -4.33
N CYS A 185 4.00 -12.40 -3.70
CA CYS A 185 2.81 -12.99 -4.31
C CYS A 185 2.12 -12.04 -5.30
N VAL A 186 1.30 -12.63 -6.18
CA VAL A 186 0.44 -11.92 -7.13
C VAL A 186 -0.93 -12.59 -7.20
N VAL A 187 -1.98 -11.80 -7.34
CA VAL A 187 -3.31 -12.32 -7.69
C VAL A 187 -3.46 -12.38 -9.22
N VAL A 188 -3.97 -13.50 -9.73
CA VAL A 188 -4.19 -13.72 -11.16
C VAL A 188 -5.65 -14.04 -11.40
N ARG A 189 -6.35 -13.24 -12.19
CA ARG A 189 -7.70 -13.55 -12.63
C ARG A 189 -7.67 -14.75 -13.57
N TRP A 190 -8.33 -15.83 -13.19
CA TRP A 190 -8.22 -17.13 -13.84
C TRP A 190 -8.71 -17.12 -15.29
N GLN A 191 -9.79 -16.38 -15.55
CA GLN A 191 -10.52 -16.38 -16.82
C GLN A 191 -9.68 -15.85 -17.99
N ASP A 192 -8.84 -14.84 -17.75
CA ASP A 192 -8.08 -14.15 -18.80
C ASP A 192 -6.59 -13.99 -18.48
N GLY A 193 -6.11 -14.57 -17.37
CA GLY A 193 -4.71 -14.55 -16.97
C GLY A 193 -4.18 -13.17 -16.56
N VAL A 194 -5.06 -12.17 -16.41
CA VAL A 194 -4.64 -10.83 -16.01
C VAL A 194 -4.15 -10.87 -14.57
N THR A 195 -2.93 -10.40 -14.37
CA THR A 195 -2.37 -10.28 -13.03
C THR A 195 -2.70 -8.92 -12.44
N GLY A 196 -2.89 -8.87 -11.13
CA GLY A 196 -2.73 -7.66 -10.33
C GLY A 196 -1.31 -7.10 -10.43
N PHE A 197 -1.03 -6.08 -9.61
CA PHE A 197 0.27 -5.42 -9.58
C PHE A 197 1.31 -6.26 -8.84
N ARG A 198 2.47 -6.39 -9.48
CA ARG A 198 3.61 -7.16 -8.97
C ARG A 198 4.40 -6.36 -7.94
N PRO A 199 5.06 -7.02 -6.98
CA PRO A 199 6.07 -6.35 -6.15
C PRO A 199 7.16 -5.71 -7.01
N LYS A 200 7.85 -4.71 -6.46
CA LYS A 200 9.18 -4.30 -6.95
C LYS A 200 10.21 -5.41 -6.71
#